data_AF-A0A2C9K5R2-F1
#
_entry.id   AF-A0A2C9K5R2-F1
#
_cell.length_a   1.000
_cell.length_b   1.000
_cell.length_c   1.000
_cell.angle_alpha   90.00
_cell.angle_beta   90.00
_cell.angle_gamma   90.00
#
_symmetry.space_group_name_H-M   'P 1'
#
loop_
_entity.id
_entity.type
_entity.pdbx_description
1 polymer ?
#
loop_
_entity_poly.entity_id
_entity_poly.type
_entity_poly.pdbx_seq_one_letter_code
_entity_poly.pdbx_strand_id
1 'polypeptide(L)'
;MVGEVEDLKTTLCGLVRLNDGRIIGDISEVSLPTRFVFFLLGPKGSLLENEESARCLSTMLVDEVFREVAYKARELDDIIAGIDEFLEQVTVLPPGEWDPKIRIEPPDKVPDQEGLPSRDILLMHHTQPLDKWPSHRSTPRHEQDVLVTGPAVKL
;
A
#
# COMPACT_ATOMS: atom_id res chain seq x y z
N MET A 1 3.17 -9.84 13.75
CA MET A 1 3.22 -11.04 14.61
C MET A 1 1.82 -11.60 14.71
N VAL A 2 1.63 -12.90 14.56
CA VAL A 2 0.31 -13.54 14.67
C VAL A 2 0.44 -14.76 15.58
N GLY A 3 -0.54 -14.99 16.45
CA GLY A 3 -0.52 -16.16 17.32
C GLY A 3 -1.85 -16.46 17.99
N GLU A 4 -1.94 -17.64 18.58
CA GLU A 4 -3.08 -18.06 19.40
C GLU A 4 -2.71 -18.06 20.88
N VAL A 5 -3.67 -17.71 21.73
CA VAL A 5 -3.54 -17.70 23.19
C VAL A 5 -4.78 -18.36 23.79
N GLU A 6 -4.60 -19.36 24.66
CA GLU A 6 -5.69 -20.22 25.15
C GLU A 6 -6.78 -19.47 25.92
N ASP A 7 -6.40 -18.45 26.70
CA ASP A 7 -7.30 -17.72 27.59
C ASP A 7 -7.96 -16.49 26.93
N LEU A 8 -7.65 -16.20 25.66
CA LEU A 8 -8.31 -15.11 24.95
C LEU A 8 -9.74 -15.51 24.57
N LYS A 9 -10.70 -14.64 24.88
CA LYS A 9 -12.11 -14.79 24.46
C LYS A 9 -12.37 -14.19 23.08
N THR A 10 -11.54 -13.24 22.69
CA THR A 10 -11.64 -12.46 21.45
C THR A 10 -10.24 -12.16 20.94
N THR A 11 -10.12 -11.88 19.64
CA THR A 11 -8.85 -11.43 19.06
C THR A 11 -8.45 -10.08 19.64
N LEU A 12 -7.20 -9.99 20.08
CA LEU A 12 -6.51 -8.77 20.48
C LEU A 12 -5.62 -8.33 19.33
N CYS A 13 -5.82 -7.11 18.83
CA CYS A 13 -4.97 -6.51 17.82
C CYS A 13 -4.31 -5.23 18.33
N GLY A 14 -3.16 -4.89 17.76
CA GLY A 14 -2.50 -3.63 18.05
C GLY A 14 -1.48 -3.27 16.99
N LEU A 15 -1.46 -1.98 16.64
CA LEU A 15 -0.45 -1.34 15.81
C LEU A 15 0.32 -0.33 16.68
N VAL A 16 1.61 -0.59 16.86
CA VAL A 16 2.50 0.25 17.69
C VAL A 16 3.46 0.97 16.77
N ARG A 17 3.45 2.31 16.81
CA ARG A 17 4.50 3.15 16.20
C ARG A 17 5.50 3.57 17.26
N LEU A 18 6.76 3.21 17.07
CA LEU A 18 7.85 3.63 17.95
C LEU A 18 8.21 5.09 17.69
N ASN A 19 8.65 5.81 18.72
CA ASN A 19 9.09 7.20 18.54
C ASN A 19 10.30 7.30 17.62
N ASP A 20 11.29 6.41 17.83
CA ASP A 20 12.52 6.28 17.02
C ASP A 20 12.67 4.86 16.49
N GLY A 21 13.30 4.71 15.32
CA GLY A 21 13.58 3.40 14.74
C GLY A 21 14.63 2.66 15.54
N ARG A 22 14.33 1.43 15.96
CA ARG A 22 15.26 0.64 16.79
C ARG A 22 15.36 -0.78 16.28
N ILE A 23 16.57 -1.32 16.33
CA ILE A 23 16.78 -2.77 16.13
C ILE A 23 16.26 -3.45 17.40
N ILE A 24 15.20 -4.25 17.27
CA ILE A 24 14.56 -4.94 18.39
C ILE A 24 14.98 -6.40 18.33
N GLY A 25 16.12 -6.71 18.97
CA GLY A 25 16.64 -8.08 19.04
C GLY A 25 16.59 -8.81 17.70
N ASP A 26 16.11 -10.05 17.73
CA ASP A 26 15.98 -10.91 16.55
C ASP A 26 14.52 -10.97 16.04
N ILE A 27 13.77 -9.87 16.15
CA ILE A 27 12.36 -9.83 15.70
C ILE A 27 12.24 -9.90 14.17
N SER A 28 13.28 -9.53 13.43
CA SER A 28 13.33 -9.54 11.98
C SER A 28 14.55 -10.29 11.49
N GLU A 29 14.40 -10.99 10.36
CA GLU A 29 15.48 -11.77 9.73
C GLU A 29 16.70 -10.91 9.41
N VAL A 30 16.46 -9.67 8.95
CA VAL A 30 17.50 -8.68 8.70
C VAL A 30 17.46 -7.65 9.82
N SER A 31 18.64 -7.25 10.31
CA SER A 31 18.79 -6.22 11.35
C SER A 31 18.50 -4.81 10.81
N LEU A 32 17.22 -4.51 10.62
CA LEU A 32 16.74 -3.19 10.20
C LEU A 32 16.08 -2.48 11.38
N PRO A 33 16.23 -1.14 11.51
CA PRO A 33 15.50 -0.38 12.50
C PRO A 33 13.98 -0.53 12.32
N THR A 34 13.32 -1.20 13.25
CA THR A 34 11.87 -1.36 13.30
C THR A 34 11.24 -0.03 13.70
N ARG A 35 10.21 0.41 12.97
CA ARG A 35 9.40 1.62 13.28
C ARG A 35 7.99 1.28 13.71
N PHE A 36 7.42 0.22 13.14
CA PHE A 36 6.08 -0.26 13.45
C PHE A 36 6.14 -1.71 13.91
N VAL A 37 5.32 -2.04 14.88
CA VAL A 37 5.06 -3.42 15.30
C VAL A 37 3.56 -3.64 15.26
N PHE A 38 3.13 -4.61 14.47
CA PHE A 38 1.74 -5.05 14.44
C PHE A 38 1.63 -6.46 15.03
N PHE A 39 0.58 -6.68 15.82
CA PHE A 39 0.27 -8.00 16.35
C PHE A 39 -1.23 -8.32 16.29
N LEU A 40 -1.53 -9.60 16.07
CA LEU A 40 -2.84 -10.22 16.19
C LEU A 40 -2.70 -11.46 17.07
N LEU A 41 -3.35 -11.47 18.23
CA LEU A 41 -3.38 -12.59 19.15
C LEU A 41 -4.83 -13.03 19.30
N GLY A 42 -5.15 -14.26 18.92
CA GLY A 42 -6.53 -14.75 18.91
C GLY A 42 -6.78 -15.95 19.82
N PRO A 43 -8.04 -16.34 20.04
CA PRO A 43 -8.39 -17.60 20.69
C PRO A 43 -7.93 -18.80 19.85
N LYS A 44 -7.95 -19.99 20.44
CA LYS A 44 -7.74 -21.25 19.71
C LYS A 44 -8.70 -21.38 18.52
N GLY A 45 -8.16 -21.73 17.36
CA GLY A 45 -8.91 -21.92 16.10
C GLY A 45 -9.02 -20.67 15.23
N SER A 46 -8.41 -19.55 15.62
CA SER A 46 -8.47 -18.28 14.87
C SER A 46 -7.22 -17.98 14.05
N LEU A 47 -6.19 -18.84 14.11
CA LEU A 47 -4.90 -18.59 13.46
C LEU A 47 -5.02 -18.27 11.97
N LEU A 48 -5.78 -19.08 11.22
CA LEU A 48 -5.90 -18.91 9.76
C LEU A 48 -6.49 -17.54 9.39
N GLU A 49 -7.60 -17.15 10.02
CA GLU A 49 -8.26 -15.86 9.76
C GLU A 49 -7.36 -14.68 10.17
N ASN A 50 -6.62 -14.82 11.27
CA ASN A 50 -5.68 -13.81 11.73
C ASN A 50 -4.45 -13.71 10.82
N GLU A 51 -3.96 -14.82 10.27
CA GLU A 51 -2.85 -14.82 9.30
C GLU A 51 -3.25 -14.09 8.02
N GLU A 52 -4.43 -14.35 7.47
CA GLU A 52 -4.92 -13.64 6.29
C GLU A 52 -5.09 -12.14 6.56
N SER A 53 -5.67 -11.78 7.71
CA SER A 53 -5.78 -10.38 8.13
C SER A 53 -4.40 -9.70 8.26
N ALA A 54 -3.41 -10.41 8.80
CA ALA A 54 -2.06 -9.89 8.92
C ALA A 54 -1.35 -9.77 7.58
N ARG A 55 -1.59 -10.68 6.62
CA ARG A 55 -1.08 -10.56 5.24
C ARG A 55 -1.65 -9.31 4.56
N CYS A 56 -2.95 -9.05 4.72
CA CYS A 56 -3.60 -7.85 4.21
C CYS A 56 -2.95 -6.59 4.78
N LEU A 57 -2.83 -6.48 6.11
CA LEU A 57 -2.24 -5.29 6.72
C LEU A 57 -0.75 -5.14 6.37
N SER A 58 0.00 -6.25 6.31
CA SER A 58 1.41 -6.22 5.89
C SER A 58 1.55 -5.67 4.47
N THR A 59 0.62 -6.02 3.58
CA THR A 59 0.56 -5.49 2.22
C THR A 59 0.23 -3.99 2.21
N MET A 60 -0.72 -3.55 3.05
CA MET A 60 -1.02 -2.12 3.22
C MET A 60 0.21 -1.33 3.70
N LEU A 61 1.04 -1.88 4.60
CA LEU A 61 2.26 -1.20 5.07
C LEU A 61 3.35 -1.04 3.99
N VAL A 62 3.28 -1.83 2.91
CA VAL A 62 4.15 -1.68 1.74
C VAL A 62 3.66 -0.55 0.83
N ASP A 63 2.39 -0.18 0.86
CA ASP A 63 1.89 0.98 0.13
C ASP A 63 2.51 2.29 0.67
N GLU A 64 2.89 3.20 -0.24
CA GLU A 64 3.57 4.44 0.14
C GLU A 64 2.62 5.42 0.84
N VAL A 65 1.38 5.54 0.34
CA VAL A 65 0.38 6.48 0.86
C VAL A 65 -0.05 6.04 2.25
N PHE A 66 -0.43 4.77 2.41
CA PHE A 66 -0.81 4.22 3.71
C PHE A 66 0.32 4.31 4.73
N ARG A 67 1.57 4.05 4.32
CA ARG A 67 2.72 4.15 5.22
C ARG A 67 2.96 5.59 5.69
N GLU A 68 2.79 6.58 4.81
CA GLU A 68 2.87 7.99 5.18
C GLU A 68 1.78 8.40 6.17
N VAL A 69 0.55 7.92 5.97
CA VAL A 69 -0.56 8.09 6.92
C VAL A 69 -0.18 7.48 8.27
N ALA A 70 0.28 6.23 8.30
CA ALA A 70 0.68 5.54 9.52
C ALA A 70 1.82 6.28 10.26
N TYR A 71 2.75 6.92 9.54
CA TYR A 71 3.81 7.73 10.14
C TYR A 71 3.33 9.06 10.74
N LYS A 72 2.25 9.62 10.21
CA LYS A 72 1.72 10.93 10.63
C LYS A 72 0.52 10.81 11.59
N ALA A 73 -0.12 9.65 11.64
CA ALA A 73 -1.29 9.38 12.46
C ALA A 73 -1.09 9.78 13.92
N ARG A 74 -2.09 10.41 14.51
CA ARG A 74 -2.15 10.84 15.91
C ARG A 74 -3.22 10.09 16.68
N GLU A 75 -4.26 9.64 15.97
CA GLU A 75 -5.37 8.88 16.51
C GLU A 75 -5.70 7.68 15.63
N LEU A 76 -6.59 6.80 16.15
CA LEU A 76 -6.99 5.59 15.45
C LEU A 76 -7.72 5.92 14.14
N ASP A 77 -8.50 7.00 14.14
CA ASP A 77 -9.31 7.42 12.99
C ASP A 77 -8.45 7.76 11.76
N ASP A 78 -7.23 8.28 11.96
CA ASP A 78 -6.27 8.50 10.86
C ASP A 78 -5.89 7.19 10.17
N ILE A 79 -5.71 6.12 10.94
CA ILE A 79 -5.38 4.80 10.40
C ILE A 79 -6.58 4.21 9.66
N ILE A 80 -7.79 4.35 10.22
CA ILE A 80 -9.03 3.89 9.59
C ILE A 80 -9.23 4.59 8.24
N ALA A 81 -9.08 5.92 8.20
CA ALA A 81 -9.16 6.68 6.96
C ALA A 81 -8.10 6.25 5.93
N GLY A 82 -6.89 5.92 6.37
CA GLY A 82 -5.85 5.36 5.51
C GLY A 82 -6.23 3.99 4.93
N ILE A 83 -6.89 3.13 5.71
CA ILE A 83 -7.39 1.84 5.24
C ILE A 83 -8.46 2.06 4.18
N ASP A 84 -9.41 2.96 4.42
CA ASP A 84 -10.48 3.26 3.48
C ASP A 84 -9.94 3.78 2.15
N GLU A 85 -9.01 4.76 2.18
CA GLU A 85 -8.34 5.28 0.98
C GLU A 85 -7.59 4.19 0.21
N PHE A 86 -6.88 3.30 0.92
CA PHE A 86 -6.20 2.17 0.28
C PHE A 86 -7.22 1.25 -0.41
N LEU A 87 -8.35 0.96 0.24
CA LEU A 87 -9.39 0.08 -0.30
C LEU A 87 -10.11 0.68 -1.51
N GLU A 88 -10.17 2.01 -1.64
CA GLU A 88 -10.73 2.68 -2.82
C GLU A 88 -9.81 2.57 -4.05
N GLN A 89 -8.51 2.41 -3.85
CA GLN A 89 -7.51 2.33 -4.93
C GLN A 89 -7.24 0.90 -5.41
N VAL A 90 -7.50 -0.12 -4.58
CA VAL A 90 -7.28 -1.52 -4.97
C VAL A 90 -8.34 -2.00 -5.95
N THR A 91 -7.91 -2.84 -6.91
CA THR A 91 -8.80 -3.52 -7.84
C THR A 91 -9.01 -4.96 -7.41
N VAL A 92 -10.27 -5.42 -7.47
CA VAL A 92 -10.62 -6.82 -7.21
C VAL A 92 -10.63 -7.56 -8.55
N LEU A 93 -9.92 -8.68 -8.60
CA LEU A 93 -9.98 -9.58 -9.75
C LEU A 93 -11.13 -10.58 -9.56
N PRO A 94 -12.07 -10.67 -10.51
CA PRO A 94 -13.13 -11.66 -10.44
C PRO A 94 -12.55 -13.09 -10.57
N PRO A 95 -13.19 -14.10 -9.96
CA PRO A 95 -12.75 -15.48 -10.07
C PRO A 95 -12.85 -15.95 -11.52
N GLY A 96 -11.72 -16.30 -12.15
CA GLY A 96 -11.66 -16.90 -13.49
C GLY A 96 -10.93 -16.11 -14.57
N GLU A 97 -10.51 -14.85 -14.32
CA GLU A 97 -9.74 -14.04 -15.30
C GLU A 97 -8.22 -14.22 -15.23
N TRP A 98 -7.73 -15.09 -14.35
CA TRP A 98 -6.33 -15.46 -14.30
C TRP A 98 -6.07 -16.70 -15.17
N ASP A 99 -5.72 -16.50 -16.45
CA ASP A 99 -5.23 -17.59 -17.31
C ASP A 99 -3.69 -17.68 -17.24
N PRO A 100 -3.10 -18.72 -16.63
CA PRO A 100 -1.65 -18.92 -16.62
C PRO A 100 -1.01 -18.99 -18.01
N LYS A 101 -1.79 -19.24 -19.07
CA LYS A 101 -1.32 -19.32 -20.46
C LYS A 101 -1.12 -17.97 -21.12
N ILE A 102 -1.72 -16.89 -20.60
CA ILE A 102 -1.44 -15.52 -21.06
C ILE A 102 -0.28 -14.88 -20.29
N ARG A 103 0.37 -15.66 -19.40
CA ARG A 103 1.55 -15.21 -18.65
C ARG A 103 2.70 -14.95 -19.62
N ILE A 104 3.07 -13.68 -19.74
CA ILE A 104 4.28 -13.29 -20.43
C ILE A 104 5.46 -13.83 -19.62
N GLU A 105 6.31 -14.65 -20.25
CA GLU A 105 7.51 -15.12 -19.59
C GLU A 105 8.46 -13.95 -19.31
N PRO A 106 9.17 -13.96 -18.16
CA PRO A 106 10.16 -12.93 -17.91
C PRO A 106 11.16 -12.88 -19.07
N PRO A 107 11.56 -11.68 -19.54
CA PRO A 107 12.49 -11.56 -20.65
C PRO A 107 13.79 -12.33 -20.36
N ASP A 108 14.32 -13.04 -21.36
CA ASP A 108 15.50 -13.91 -21.25
C ASP A 108 16.76 -13.21 -20.72
N LYS A 109 16.77 -11.87 -20.74
CA LYS A 109 17.83 -11.04 -20.20
C LYS A 109 17.24 -10.03 -19.24
N VAL A 110 17.63 -10.15 -17.97
CA VAL A 110 17.48 -9.07 -17.00
C VAL A 110 18.34 -7.90 -17.52
N PRO A 111 17.79 -6.70 -17.73
CA PRO A 111 18.61 -5.54 -18.08
C PRO A 111 19.69 -5.32 -17.01
N ASP A 112 20.93 -5.10 -17.42
CA ASP A 112 22.04 -4.86 -16.50
C ASP A 112 21.70 -3.67 -15.58
N GLN A 113 21.85 -3.87 -14.27
CA GLN A 113 21.58 -2.84 -13.25
C GLN A 113 22.61 -1.68 -13.25
N GLU A 114 23.47 -1.61 -14.26
CA GLU A 114 24.47 -0.54 -14.44
C GLU A 114 23.78 0.75 -14.90
N GLY A 115 23.20 1.48 -13.95
CA GLY A 115 22.61 2.79 -14.21
C GLY A 115 21.50 3.21 -13.27
N LEU A 116 21.10 2.39 -12.29
CA LEU A 116 20.26 2.90 -11.20
C LEU A 116 21.10 3.92 -10.42
N PRO A 117 20.74 5.21 -10.42
CA PRO A 117 21.49 6.19 -9.65
C PRO A 117 21.51 5.74 -8.20
N SER A 118 22.70 5.70 -7.60
CA SER A 118 22.88 5.45 -6.17
C SER A 118 21.83 6.22 -5.39
N ARG A 119 21.23 5.58 -4.38
CA ARG A 119 20.11 6.09 -3.57
C ARG A 119 20.37 7.50 -2.97
N ASP A 120 21.60 7.98 -3.04
CA ASP A 120 22.03 9.32 -2.68
C ASP A 120 21.44 10.45 -3.57
N ILE A 121 21.07 10.20 -4.83
CA ILE A 121 20.52 11.25 -5.72
C ILE A 121 19.06 11.60 -5.36
N LEU A 122 18.29 10.65 -4.82
CA LEU A 122 16.88 10.88 -4.45
C LEU A 122 16.75 11.86 -3.26
N LEU A 123 17.79 11.97 -2.41
CA LEU A 123 17.83 12.90 -1.29
C LEU A 123 18.17 14.35 -1.68
N MET A 124 18.67 14.60 -2.90
CA MET A 124 19.13 15.94 -3.30
C MET A 124 18.07 16.80 -4.02
N HIS A 125 16.92 16.24 -4.43
CA HIS A 125 15.91 17.02 -5.18
C HIS A 125 14.83 17.67 -4.31
N HIS A 126 14.91 17.56 -2.98
CA HIS A 126 13.94 18.17 -2.05
C HIS A 126 14.44 19.47 -1.39
N THR A 127 15.10 20.34 -2.15
CA THR A 127 15.26 21.75 -1.78
C THR A 127 15.01 22.65 -2.97
N GLN A 128 13.74 22.75 -3.41
CA GLN A 128 13.29 23.95 -4.10
C GLN A 128 12.29 24.68 -3.19
N PRO A 129 12.52 25.98 -2.90
CA PRO A 129 11.59 26.75 -2.09
C PRO A 129 10.21 26.83 -2.75
N LEU A 130 9.18 26.84 -1.90
CA LEU A 130 7.75 26.69 -2.23
C LEU A 130 7.12 27.93 -2.90
N ASP A 131 7.92 28.81 -3.50
CA ASP A 131 7.50 30.11 -4.04
C ASP A 131 7.31 30.11 -5.57
N LYS A 132 7.58 29.00 -6.26
CA LYS A 132 7.54 28.91 -7.73
C LYS A 132 6.49 27.94 -8.29
N TRP A 133 5.34 27.80 -7.65
CA TRP A 133 4.21 27.11 -8.27
C TRP A 133 3.50 28.05 -9.28
N PRO A 134 3.36 27.71 -10.58
CA PRO A 134 2.68 28.59 -11.53
C PRO A 134 1.17 28.60 -11.28
N SER A 135 0.63 29.75 -10.89
CA SER A 135 -0.82 29.98 -10.81
C SER A 135 -1.43 30.11 -12.22
N HIS A 136 -2.43 29.28 -12.49
CA HIS A 136 -3.43 29.37 -13.56
C HIS A 136 -2.94 29.66 -15.00
N ARG A 137 -3.07 28.66 -15.88
CA ARG A 137 -3.28 28.91 -17.32
C ARG A 137 -4.34 27.94 -17.85
N SER A 138 -5.46 28.54 -18.25
CA SER A 138 -6.61 27.96 -18.94
C SER A 138 -6.21 27.30 -20.27
N THR A 139 -6.66 26.07 -20.50
CA THR A 139 -6.59 25.41 -21.81
C THR A 139 -7.82 25.76 -22.66
N PRO A 140 -7.66 26.08 -23.96
CA PRO A 140 -8.80 26.24 -24.88
C PRO A 140 -9.29 24.88 -25.39
N ARG A 141 -10.62 24.78 -25.55
CA ARG A 141 -11.35 23.60 -26.04
C ARG A 141 -11.50 23.70 -27.57
N HIS A 142 -11.01 22.69 -28.29
CA HIS A 142 -11.39 22.32 -29.66
C HIS A 142 -11.42 20.78 -29.66
N GLU A 143 -12.57 20.12 -29.59
CA GLU A 143 -13.55 19.86 -30.66
C GLU A 143 -12.94 19.08 -31.83
N GLN A 144 -13.04 17.74 -31.74
CA GLN A 144 -13.20 16.82 -32.88
C GLN A 144 -14.13 15.67 -32.45
N ASP A 145 -15.41 15.86 -32.76
CA ASP A 145 -16.33 14.93 -33.41
C ASP A 145 -16.39 13.46 -32.95
N VAL A 146 -17.36 13.26 -32.05
CA VAL A 146 -18.10 12.01 -31.87
C VAL A 146 -18.98 11.79 -33.11
N LEU A 147 -18.70 10.73 -33.87
CA LEU A 147 -19.64 10.23 -34.86
C LEU A 147 -19.86 8.72 -34.65
N VAL A 148 -20.77 8.37 -33.75
CA VAL A 148 -21.52 7.10 -33.88
C VAL A 148 -22.99 7.42 -33.65
N THR A 149 -23.72 7.43 -34.76
CA THR A 149 -25.16 7.55 -34.85
C THR A 149 -25.83 6.26 -34.37
N GLY A 150 -26.81 6.37 -33.47
CA GLY A 150 -27.80 5.33 -33.21
C GLY A 150 -28.84 5.83 -32.22
N PRO A 151 -30.12 6.04 -32.61
CA PRO A 151 -31.13 6.55 -31.70
C PRO A 151 -31.70 5.44 -30.82
N ALA A 152 -31.75 5.71 -29.52
CA ALA A 152 -32.68 5.05 -28.62
C ALA A 152 -34.11 5.50 -28.96
N VAL A 153 -35.03 4.55 -29.13
CA VAL A 153 -36.47 4.82 -29.06
C VAL A 153 -37.08 3.90 -28.02
N LYS A 154 -37.68 4.54 -27.02
CA LYS A 154 -38.61 4.02 -26.02
C LYS A 154 -39.73 3.21 -26.67
N LEU A 155 -39.99 2.01 -26.16
CA LEU A 155 -41.26 1.56 -25.57
C LEU A 155 -40.99 0.31 -24.73
#